data_AF-A0A5C6BCH7-F1
#
_entry.id   AF-A0A5C6BCH7-F1
#
_cell.length_a   1.000
_cell.length_b   1.000
_cell.length_c   1.000
_cell.angle_alpha   90.00
_cell.angle_beta   90.00
_cell.angle_gamma   90.00
#
_symmetry.space_group_name_H-M   'P 1'
#
loop_
_entity.id
_entity.type
_entity.pdbx_description
1 polymer ?
#
loop_
_entity_poly.entity_id
_entity_poly.type
_entity_poly.pdbx_seq_one_letter_code
_entity_poly.pdbx_strand_id
1 'polypeptide(L)'
;MDSFADRGDPMWPELRPGPLYVIEVDRATLAELTDPAWRDMFWCEYTLRPTDDESDAALHDPNLWNDVLFAVRHVRTQTIAENCFSGGFDLYCQRETDRLTFRSLWPRYEDELSPPGVISRLLDRFWR
;
A
#
# COMPACT_ATOMS: atom_id res chain seq x y z
N MET A 1 16.30 -37.06 11.70
CA MET A 1 16.66 -35.90 10.87
C MET A 1 15.35 -35.29 10.44
N ASP A 2 14.76 -34.51 11.33
CA ASP A 2 13.48 -33.85 11.07
C ASP A 2 13.74 -32.61 10.23
N SER A 3 13.02 -32.57 9.11
CA SER A 3 13.05 -31.53 8.10
C SER A 3 12.50 -30.23 8.67
N PHE A 4 13.28 -29.15 8.55
CA PHE A 4 12.88 -27.76 8.85
C PHE A 4 11.86 -27.21 7.81
N ALA A 5 10.89 -28.01 7.40
CA ALA A 5 9.86 -27.66 6.42
C ALA A 5 8.54 -27.17 7.04
N ASP A 6 8.58 -26.71 8.29
CA ASP A 6 7.43 -26.16 9.02
C ASP A 6 7.78 -24.77 9.60
N ARG A 7 8.32 -23.88 8.75
CA ARG A 7 8.41 -22.45 9.09
C ARG A 7 7.12 -21.82 8.62
N GLY A 8 6.17 -21.75 9.54
CA GLY A 8 4.83 -21.25 9.36
C GLY A 8 4.77 -20.05 8.44
N ASP A 9 3.73 -20.04 7.61
CA ASP A 9 3.29 -18.87 6.88
C ASP A 9 3.48 -17.64 7.77
N PRO A 10 4.09 -16.56 7.26
CA PRO A 10 4.14 -15.33 8.02
C PRO A 10 2.70 -15.03 8.44
N MET A 11 2.51 -15.03 9.75
CA MET A 11 1.23 -14.91 10.44
C MET A 11 0.74 -13.48 10.24
N TRP A 12 0.36 -13.18 9.00
CA TRP A 12 -0.33 -11.96 8.66
C TRP A 12 -1.77 -12.17 9.11
N PRO A 13 -2.28 -11.34 10.03
CA PRO A 13 -3.72 -11.28 10.25
C PRO A 13 -4.40 -10.97 8.92
N GLU A 14 -5.55 -11.61 8.67
CA GLU A 14 -6.33 -11.39 7.45
C GLU A 14 -6.63 -9.89 7.31
N LEU A 15 -5.95 -9.23 6.38
CA LEU A 15 -6.19 -7.83 6.08
C LEU A 15 -7.64 -7.67 5.64
N ARG A 16 -8.32 -6.65 6.18
CA ARG A 16 -9.69 -6.37 5.77
C ARG A 16 -9.74 -6.11 4.26
N PRO A 17 -10.76 -6.64 3.56
CA PRO A 17 -10.92 -6.35 2.15
C PRO A 17 -11.16 -4.86 1.94
N GLY A 18 -10.26 -4.19 1.22
CA GLY A 18 -10.36 -2.77 0.90
C GLY A 18 -9.01 -2.13 0.54
N PRO A 19 -9.02 -0.89 0.02
CA PRO A 19 -7.81 -0.14 -0.28
C PRO A 19 -7.10 0.30 0.99
N LEU A 20 -5.80 0.00 1.06
CA LEU A 20 -4.94 0.43 2.17
C LEU A 20 -4.35 1.81 1.92
N TYR A 21 -3.94 2.03 0.67
CA TYR A 21 -3.31 3.25 0.21
C TYR A 21 -3.97 3.75 -1.07
N VAL A 22 -3.75 5.02 -1.39
CA VAL A 22 -4.10 5.61 -2.68
C VAL A 22 -2.91 6.38 -3.25
N ILE A 23 -2.81 6.39 -4.57
CA ILE A 23 -1.89 7.25 -5.32
C ILE A 23 -2.60 8.55 -5.66
N GLU A 24 -1.96 9.69 -5.37
CA GLU A 24 -2.47 11.02 -5.66
C GLU A 24 -1.51 11.82 -6.52
N VAL A 25 -2.04 12.53 -7.51
CA VAL A 25 -1.33 13.52 -8.32
C VAL A 25 -2.16 14.79 -8.29
N ASP A 26 -1.56 15.93 -7.96
CA ASP A 26 -2.26 17.22 -7.85
C ASP A 26 -3.56 17.19 -7.00
N ARG A 27 -3.55 16.34 -5.94
CA ARG A 27 -4.69 16.08 -5.03
C ARG A 27 -5.86 15.29 -5.64
N ALA A 28 -5.72 14.79 -6.86
CA ALA A 28 -6.63 13.82 -7.46
C ALA A 28 -6.14 12.41 -7.19
N THR A 29 -7.04 11.52 -6.74
CA THR A 29 -6.74 10.09 -6.60
C THR A 29 -6.71 9.45 -7.98
N LEU A 30 -5.60 8.79 -8.33
CA LEU A 30 -5.46 8.04 -9.59
C LEU A 30 -5.71 6.54 -9.40
N ALA A 31 -5.27 5.98 -8.27
CA ALA A 31 -5.42 4.55 -8.00
C ALA A 31 -5.56 4.22 -6.52
N GLU A 32 -6.24 3.11 -6.29
CA GLU A 32 -6.27 2.38 -5.04
C GLU A 32 -5.19 1.29 -5.02
N LEU A 33 -4.50 1.14 -3.89
CA LEU A 33 -3.53 0.09 -3.63
C LEU A 33 -4.17 -0.95 -2.72
N THR A 34 -4.29 -2.16 -3.25
CA THR A 34 -4.93 -3.31 -2.60
C THR A 34 -4.00 -4.51 -2.59
N ASP A 35 -4.39 -5.56 -1.88
CA ASP A 35 -3.74 -6.88 -1.91
C ASP A 35 -2.20 -6.79 -1.70
N PRO A 36 -1.71 -6.34 -0.53
CA PRO A 36 -0.27 -6.26 -0.31
C PRO A 36 0.34 -7.66 -0.28
N ALA A 37 1.42 -7.85 -1.05
CA ALA A 37 2.29 -9.00 -0.95
C ALA A 37 3.69 -8.57 -0.54
N TRP A 38 4.26 -9.28 0.43
CA TRP A 38 5.66 -9.08 0.78
C TRP A 38 6.57 -9.56 -0.35
N ARG A 39 7.61 -8.81 -0.66
CA ARG A 39 8.61 -9.18 -1.68
C ARG A 39 9.95 -9.51 -1.05
N ASP A 40 10.71 -8.49 -0.70
CA ASP A 40 11.99 -8.62 -0.02
C ASP A 40 12.31 -7.32 0.73
N MET A 41 13.08 -7.42 1.81
CA MET A 41 13.51 -6.29 2.62
C MET A 41 12.37 -5.32 2.97
N PHE A 42 12.50 -4.05 2.56
CA PHE A 42 11.56 -2.95 2.81
C PHE A 42 10.54 -2.73 1.67
N TRP A 43 10.34 -3.74 0.81
CA TRP A 43 9.47 -3.67 -0.35
C TRP A 43 8.20 -4.50 -0.17
N CYS A 44 7.08 -3.86 -0.46
CA CYS A 44 5.77 -4.50 -0.59
C CYS A 44 5.24 -4.26 -1.99
N GLU A 45 4.69 -5.30 -2.60
CA GLU A 45 3.99 -5.24 -3.87
C GLU A 45 2.50 -5.07 -3.61
N TYR A 46 1.86 -4.23 -4.41
CA TYR A 46 0.43 -3.94 -4.32
C TYR A 46 -0.20 -4.07 -5.70
N THR A 47 -1.44 -4.55 -5.75
CA THR A 47 -2.27 -4.43 -6.94
C THR A 47 -2.78 -2.99 -7.04
N LEU A 48 -2.61 -2.38 -8.22
CA LEU A 48 -3.10 -1.05 -8.51
C LEU A 48 -4.46 -1.14 -9.20
N ARG A 49 -5.45 -0.44 -8.66
CA ARG A 49 -6.76 -0.29 -9.26
C ARG A 49 -6.99 1.18 -9.64
N PRO A 50 -6.89 1.52 -10.94
CA PRO A 50 -7.22 2.85 -11.42
C PRO A 50 -8.65 3.25 -11.07
N THR A 51 -8.89 4.54 -10.85
CA THR A 51 -10.25 5.06 -10.56
C THR A 51 -11.10 5.20 -11.82
N ASP A 52 -10.47 5.45 -12.96
CA ASP A 52 -11.08 5.66 -14.28
C ASP A 52 -10.05 5.46 -15.41
N ASP A 53 -10.51 5.54 -16.66
CA ASP A 53 -9.68 5.29 -17.85
C ASP A 53 -8.57 6.35 -18.05
N GLU A 54 -8.80 7.59 -17.61
CA GLU A 54 -7.80 8.66 -17.69
C GLU A 54 -6.67 8.40 -16.69
N SER A 55 -7.04 8.02 -15.48
CA SER A 55 -6.10 7.61 -14.43
C SER A 55 -5.33 6.35 -14.82
N ASP A 56 -5.98 5.38 -15.47
CA ASP A 56 -5.30 4.20 -16.03
C ASP A 56 -4.24 4.62 -17.05
N ALA A 57 -4.58 5.51 -17.99
CA ALA A 57 -3.62 6.00 -18.97
C ALA A 57 -2.44 6.74 -18.30
N ALA A 58 -2.70 7.58 -17.30
CA ALA A 58 -1.68 8.30 -16.56
C ALA A 58 -0.74 7.36 -15.77
N LEU A 59 -1.29 6.33 -15.12
CA LEU A 59 -0.53 5.35 -14.35
C LEU A 59 0.39 4.49 -15.23
N HIS A 60 0.09 4.37 -16.53
CA HIS A 60 0.94 3.66 -17.50
C HIS A 60 1.93 4.58 -18.23
N ASP A 61 1.98 5.89 -17.90
CA ASP A 61 3.03 6.79 -18.37
C ASP A 61 4.30 6.60 -17.51
N PRO A 62 5.43 6.14 -18.08
CA PRO A 62 6.69 6.01 -17.35
C PRO A 62 7.17 7.30 -16.70
N ASN A 63 6.79 8.47 -17.23
CA ASN A 63 7.23 9.77 -16.69
C ASN A 63 6.66 10.01 -15.29
N LEU A 64 5.43 9.56 -15.01
CA LEU A 64 4.82 9.66 -13.68
C LEU A 64 5.72 9.06 -12.60
N TRP A 65 6.31 7.91 -12.91
CA TRP A 65 7.14 7.14 -11.99
C TRP A 65 8.58 7.65 -11.93
N ASN A 66 9.17 7.97 -13.08
CA ASN A 66 10.55 8.47 -13.17
C ASN A 66 10.72 9.81 -12.44
N ASP A 67 9.77 10.71 -12.59
CA ASP A 67 9.82 12.05 -12.01
C ASP A 67 9.25 12.08 -10.57
N VAL A 68 8.74 10.95 -10.08
CA VAL A 68 8.12 10.79 -8.75
C VAL A 68 7.05 11.86 -8.52
N LEU A 69 6.19 12.08 -9.52
CA LEU A 69 5.17 13.12 -9.52
C LEU A 69 3.88 12.68 -8.80
N PHE A 70 4.01 11.87 -7.75
CA PHE A 70 2.88 11.34 -7.01
C PHE A 70 3.14 11.31 -5.50
N ALA A 71 2.06 11.36 -4.74
CA ALA A 71 2.04 11.07 -3.32
C ALA A 71 1.32 9.74 -3.09
N VAL A 72 1.72 9.00 -2.05
CA VAL A 72 0.96 7.85 -1.56
C VAL A 72 0.35 8.19 -0.22
N ARG A 73 -0.98 8.19 -0.15
CA ARG A 73 -1.73 8.50 1.07
C ARG A 73 -2.33 7.24 1.66
N HIS A 74 -2.18 7.09 2.96
CA HIS A 74 -2.85 6.03 3.71
C HIS A 74 -4.35 6.34 3.82
N VAL A 75 -5.22 5.41 3.42
CA VAL A 75 -6.68 5.65 3.33
C VAL A 75 -7.28 5.97 4.70
N ARG A 76 -6.89 5.25 5.75
CA ARG A 76 -7.44 5.47 7.08
C ARG A 76 -6.88 6.67 7.83
N THR A 77 -5.56 6.76 7.97
CA THR A 77 -4.90 7.80 8.76
C THR A 77 -4.76 9.12 8.01
N GLN A 78 -5.00 9.13 6.69
CA GLN A 78 -4.80 10.27 5.80
C GLN A 78 -3.35 10.77 5.75
N THR A 79 -2.40 10.01 6.29
CA THR A 79 -0.98 10.38 6.31
C THR A 79 -0.33 10.11 4.96
N ILE A 80 0.47 11.05 4.47
CA ILE A 80 1.29 10.88 3.29
C ILE A 80 2.56 10.08 3.63
N ALA A 81 2.90 9.12 2.79
CA ALA A 81 4.15 8.37 2.88
C ALA A 81 5.27 9.16 2.18
N GLU A 82 5.88 10.11 2.91
CA GLU A 82 6.89 11.05 2.38
C GLU A 82 8.14 10.38 1.78
N ASN A 83 8.46 9.17 2.20
CA ASN A 83 9.63 8.40 1.76
C ASN A 83 9.25 7.19 0.90
N CYS A 84 8.08 7.23 0.26
CA CYS A 84 7.61 6.19 -0.63
C CYS A 84 8.23 6.35 -2.02
N PHE A 85 8.74 5.24 -2.55
CA PHE A 85 9.25 5.14 -3.92
C PHE A 85 8.69 3.86 -4.54
N SER A 86 8.35 3.92 -5.82
CA SER A 86 8.02 2.72 -6.59
C SER A 86 9.27 2.09 -7.20
N GLY A 87 9.17 0.80 -7.52
CA GLY A 87 10.19 0.04 -8.23
C GLY A 87 9.53 -0.90 -9.23
N GLY A 88 10.26 -1.29 -10.27
CA GLY A 88 9.79 -2.28 -11.25
C GLY A 88 8.59 -1.82 -12.09
N PHE A 89 8.39 -0.51 -12.27
CA PHE A 89 7.22 0.02 -12.99
C PHE A 89 7.23 -0.24 -14.50
N ASP A 90 8.35 -0.69 -15.07
CA ASP A 90 8.44 -1.00 -16.50
C ASP A 90 7.40 -2.03 -16.93
N LEU A 91 7.28 -3.13 -16.18
CA LEU A 91 6.33 -4.21 -16.47
C LEU A 91 4.88 -3.75 -16.28
N TYR A 92 4.64 -2.90 -15.28
CA TYR A 92 3.32 -2.31 -15.03
C TYR A 92 2.93 -1.38 -16.20
N CYS A 93 3.80 -0.45 -16.61
CA CYS A 93 3.56 0.46 -17.72
C CYS A 93 3.35 -0.27 -19.06
N GLN A 94 4.00 -1.43 -19.24
CA GLN A 94 3.84 -2.30 -20.41
C GLN A 94 2.58 -3.19 -20.36
N ARG A 95 1.78 -3.09 -19.29
CA ARG A 95 0.57 -3.89 -19.05
C ARG A 95 0.85 -5.39 -18.92
N GLU A 96 2.06 -5.76 -18.51
CA GLU A 96 2.42 -7.17 -18.26
C GLU A 96 2.05 -7.60 -16.84
N THR A 97 1.82 -6.65 -15.94
CA THR A 97 1.34 -6.88 -14.57
C THR A 97 0.41 -5.75 -14.13
N ASP A 98 -0.50 -6.05 -13.21
CA ASP A 98 -1.35 -5.10 -12.50
C ASP A 98 -0.76 -4.67 -11.15
N ARG A 99 0.45 -5.12 -10.82
CA ARG A 99 1.08 -4.89 -9.52
C ARG A 99 2.31 -4.00 -9.62
N LEU A 100 2.55 -3.23 -8.57
CA LEU A 100 3.72 -2.40 -8.43
C LEU A 100 4.36 -2.56 -7.04
N THR A 101 5.68 -2.57 -7.01
CA THR A 101 6.44 -2.59 -5.76
C THR A 101 6.67 -1.20 -5.22
N PHE A 102 6.47 -1.02 -3.92
CA PHE A 102 6.74 0.20 -3.20
C PHE A 102 7.61 -0.06 -2.00
N ARG A 103 8.55 0.85 -1.75
CA ARG A 103 9.39 0.85 -0.56
C ARG A 103 8.69 1.61 0.57
N SER A 104 8.83 1.10 1.79
CA SER A 104 8.35 1.76 3.02
C SER A 104 6.82 1.90 3.15
N LEU A 105 6.04 1.25 2.27
CA LEU A 105 4.59 1.11 2.41
C LEU A 105 4.29 -0.24 3.07
N TRP A 106 4.34 -0.26 4.40
CA TRP A 106 3.96 -1.45 5.16
C TRP A 106 2.47 -1.38 5.51
N PRO A 107 1.69 -2.46 5.34
CA PRO A 107 0.36 -2.54 5.94
C PRO A 107 0.49 -2.25 7.44
N ARG A 108 -0.25 -1.27 7.97
CA ARG A 108 -0.12 -0.90 9.39
C ARG A 108 -1.01 -1.82 10.22
N TYR A 109 -0.45 -2.36 11.30
CA TYR A 109 -1.18 -3.17 12.28
C TYR A 109 -2.45 -2.48 12.80
N GLU A 110 -2.47 -1.15 12.81
CA GLU A 110 -3.64 -0.40 13.23
C GLU A 110 -4.84 -0.60 12.29
N ASP A 111 -4.63 -0.87 10.99
CA ASP A 111 -5.67 -1.12 9.97
C ASP A 111 -6.54 -2.34 10.31
N GLU A 112 -6.05 -3.19 11.19
CA GLU A 112 -6.70 -4.41 11.63
C GLU A 112 -7.58 -4.20 12.88
N LEU A 113 -7.23 -3.24 13.75
CA LEU A 113 -7.66 -3.23 15.16
C LEU A 113 -8.67 -2.14 15.59
N SER A 114 -9.29 -1.38 14.69
CA SER A 114 -10.30 -0.40 15.15
C SER A 114 -11.47 -0.13 14.22
N PRO A 115 -12.73 -0.22 14.72
CA PRO A 115 -13.85 0.49 14.13
C PRO A 115 -13.57 2.00 14.16
N PRO A 116 -14.11 2.79 13.20
CA PRO A 116 -14.09 4.24 13.31
C PRO A 116 -14.84 4.65 14.59
N GLY A 117 -14.11 5.12 15.60
CA GLY A 117 -14.68 5.75 16.80
C GLY A 117 -14.38 5.14 18.17
N VAL A 118 -13.53 4.10 18.32
CA VAL A 118 -13.35 3.44 19.63
C VAL A 118 -12.08 3.84 20.40
N ILE A 119 -11.00 4.30 19.74
CA ILE A 119 -9.78 4.74 20.44
C ILE A 119 -9.85 6.22 20.85
N SER A 120 -10.92 6.63 21.53
CA SER A 120 -10.88 7.88 22.31
C SER A 120 -10.93 7.63 23.81
N ARG A 121 -11.12 6.38 24.27
CA ARG A 121 -11.35 6.10 25.70
C ARG A 121 -10.37 5.16 26.38
N LEU A 122 -9.42 4.56 25.65
CA LEU A 122 -8.47 3.60 26.24
C LEU A 122 -7.07 4.16 26.52
N LEU A 123 -6.68 5.30 25.93
CA LEU A 123 -5.38 5.92 26.20
C LEU A 123 -5.39 6.99 27.30
N ASP A 124 -6.55 7.52 27.68
CA ASP A 124 -6.69 8.44 28.83
C ASP A 124 -6.59 7.74 30.20
N ARG A 125 -6.50 6.41 30.23
CA ARG A 125 -6.50 5.63 31.48
C ARG A 125 -5.11 5.17 31.93
N PHE A 126 -4.06 5.42 31.13
CA PHE A 126 -2.69 5.01 31.44
C PHE A 126 -1.71 6.16 31.69
N TRP A 127 -2.15 7.42 31.59
CA TRP A 127 -1.35 8.60 31.95
C TRP A 127 -2.10 9.55 32.90
N ARG A 128 -2.46 9.05 34.08
CA ARG A 128 -2.65 9.86 35.30
C ARG A 128 -1.86 9.26 36.44
#